data_AF-A0A0Q9YAJ4-F1
#
_entry.id   AF-A0A0Q9YAJ4-F1
#
_cell.length_a   1.000
_cell.length_b   1.000
_cell.length_c   1.000
_cell.angle_alpha   90.00
_cell.angle_beta   90.00
_cell.angle_gamma   90.00
#
_symmetry.space_group_name_H-M   'P 1'
#
loop_
_entity.id
_entity.type
_entity.pdbx_description
1 polymer ?
#
loop_
_entity_poly.entity_id
_entity_poly.type
_entity_poly.pdbx_seq_one_letter_code
_entity_poly.pdbx_strand_id
1 'polypeptide(L)'
;MFQLQVKDLARIKSLAIAAKYDQEINNLIDDFMHNVADKSNIARDLTKNEIEQLSSNKQIKKLMILLFLVENVTLSFLKTRNEPYANNKVLVQDCWNQIEDVLIKRLKLSREFMPLFESKNEHDVNELKSLFIAAKTIVISDLCSEEFVSRSQNIRIRLNITGKYDIQVIKTDEKLHNQTQEEFDLYERQMHIHVGIFDAFKFVEPDLVTAFRYLNSSPTKQRIHSLITLKFQNPLLFVLNEDGTFTKIAYDEIPSFIESNYKHKEIDEGLYNAVKKDYYQLFQPSLDADSIEKISQRISHLIEAALVEAAKQKKPLLIVLSEVHGSKGSFLLHVITLIAAHRMGINHLLAETINIYHKKWGGDPLVEEMLCLLSFAEKELSIQVKDLEGKLHYNNILSRYPYYEIPLDAFGIPVREASWIIDVKAVKEGSVLIVGTAHMNNMINSELQEMYYILPIDCTCDKAFSDMLGVTQHNHIDLDKSLAGIKLDDIINMVQSDFQK
;
A
#
# COMPACT_ATOMS: atom_id res chain seq x y z
N MET A 1 -16.60 -0.41 2.82
CA MET A 1 -16.42 1.06 2.68
C MET A 1 -16.64 1.68 4.05
N PHE A 2 -15.64 2.36 4.63
CA PHE A 2 -15.82 3.09 5.91
C PHE A 2 -16.35 4.48 5.61
N GLN A 3 -17.66 4.57 5.49
CA GLN A 3 -18.40 5.80 5.28
C GLN A 3 -18.86 6.31 6.67
N LEU A 4 -18.88 7.63 6.89
CA LEU A 4 -19.40 8.19 8.16
C LEU A 4 -20.77 7.59 8.44
N GLN A 5 -21.02 7.12 9.66
CA GLN A 5 -22.33 6.67 10.06
C GLN A 5 -23.09 7.80 10.76
N VAL A 6 -24.42 7.70 10.79
CA VAL A 6 -25.25 8.67 11.54
C VAL A 6 -24.78 8.74 13.01
N LYS A 7 -24.36 7.61 13.60
CA LYS A 7 -23.79 7.56 14.95
C LYS A 7 -22.50 8.38 15.13
N ASP A 8 -21.70 8.61 14.08
CA ASP A 8 -20.45 9.37 14.15
C ASP A 8 -20.69 10.88 14.30
N LEU A 9 -21.89 11.37 13.93
CA LEU A 9 -22.27 12.78 14.13
C LEU A 9 -22.31 13.18 15.61
N ALA A 10 -22.71 12.25 16.50
CA ALA A 10 -22.65 12.48 17.95
C ALA A 10 -21.20 12.66 18.45
N ARG A 11 -20.24 11.99 17.79
CA ARG A 11 -18.80 12.10 18.10
C ARG A 11 -18.25 13.44 17.59
N ILE A 12 -18.65 13.85 16.39
CA ILE A 12 -18.31 15.16 15.81
C ILE A 12 -18.85 16.29 16.69
N LYS A 13 -20.09 16.18 17.19
CA LYS A 13 -20.65 17.13 18.16
C LYS A 13 -19.85 17.17 19.46
N SER A 14 -19.48 16.01 19.99
CA SER A 14 -18.67 15.93 21.22
C SER A 14 -17.31 16.63 21.03
N LEU A 15 -16.72 16.51 19.83
CA LEU A 15 -15.50 17.23 19.47
C LEU A 15 -15.72 18.74 19.35
N ALA A 16 -16.83 19.19 18.76
CA ALA A 16 -17.16 20.62 18.69
C ALA A 16 -17.22 21.26 20.07
N ILE A 17 -17.88 20.57 21.02
CA ILE A 17 -17.97 21.00 22.42
C ILE A 17 -16.59 21.05 23.07
N ALA A 18 -15.77 20.00 22.90
CA ALA A 18 -14.43 19.93 23.48
C ALA A 18 -13.47 20.97 22.87
N ALA A 19 -13.64 21.29 21.57
CA ALA A 19 -12.91 22.33 20.86
C ALA A 19 -13.43 23.75 21.14
N LYS A 20 -14.50 23.88 21.95
CA LYS A 20 -15.17 25.14 22.31
C LYS A 20 -15.66 25.92 21.09
N TYR A 21 -16.16 25.22 20.08
CA TYR A 21 -16.87 25.86 18.98
C TYR A 21 -18.22 26.42 19.44
N ASP A 22 -18.69 27.43 18.72
CA ASP A 22 -19.92 28.15 19.06
C ASP A 22 -21.16 27.24 19.04
N GLN A 23 -22.16 27.62 19.83
CA GLN A 23 -23.42 26.87 19.95
C GLN A 23 -24.15 26.69 18.61
N GLU A 24 -23.95 27.61 17.66
CA GLU A 24 -24.48 27.50 16.30
C GLU A 24 -24.01 26.22 15.60
N ILE A 25 -22.73 25.86 15.76
CA ILE A 25 -22.18 24.63 15.17
C ILE A 25 -22.80 23.39 15.81
N ASN A 26 -22.97 23.39 17.14
CA ASN A 26 -23.61 22.29 17.85
C ASN A 26 -25.07 22.09 17.36
N ASN A 27 -25.81 23.19 17.19
CA ASN A 27 -27.18 23.17 16.70
C ASN A 27 -27.26 22.67 15.26
N LEU A 28 -26.34 23.10 14.38
CA LEU A 28 -26.28 22.63 12.99
C LEU A 28 -26.08 21.10 12.91
N ILE A 29 -25.23 20.53 13.77
CA ILE A 29 -25.02 19.08 13.82
C ILE A 29 -26.28 18.37 14.34
N ASP A 30 -26.93 18.91 15.37
CA ASP A 30 -28.17 18.34 15.94
C ASP A 30 -29.31 18.33 14.92
N ASP A 31 -29.52 19.44 14.23
CA ASP A 31 -30.54 19.57 13.19
C ASP A 31 -30.27 18.56 12.06
N PHE A 32 -29.01 18.38 11.66
CA PHE A 32 -28.65 17.40 10.66
C PHE A 32 -28.90 15.97 11.14
N MET A 33 -28.49 15.62 12.37
CA MET A 33 -28.74 14.32 12.98
C MET A 33 -30.23 13.98 13.01
N HIS A 34 -31.07 14.93 13.45
CA HIS A 34 -32.52 14.73 13.52
C HIS A 34 -33.13 14.50 12.13
N ASN A 35 -32.75 15.32 11.14
CA ASN A 35 -33.24 15.21 9.77
C ASN A 35 -32.88 13.87 9.09
N VAL A 36 -31.75 13.27 9.46
CA VAL A 36 -31.27 12.00 8.88
C VAL A 36 -31.76 10.77 9.65
N ALA A 37 -31.81 10.84 10.99
CA ALA A 37 -32.31 9.76 11.84
C ALA A 37 -33.81 9.53 11.68
N ASP A 38 -34.60 10.59 11.48
CA ASP A 38 -36.05 10.47 11.22
C ASP A 38 -36.35 9.76 9.89
N LYS A 39 -35.35 9.62 9.02
CA LYS A 39 -35.47 8.98 7.70
C LYS A 39 -34.80 7.60 7.62
N SER A 40 -34.02 7.17 8.62
CA SER A 40 -33.19 5.95 8.53
C SER A 40 -32.64 5.41 9.86
N ASN A 41 -32.13 4.18 9.85
CA ASN A 41 -31.44 3.53 10.99
C ASN A 41 -30.17 4.31 11.42
N ILE A 42 -29.94 4.50 12.72
CA ILE A 42 -28.76 5.19 13.30
C ILE A 42 -27.42 4.52 12.92
N ALA A 43 -27.46 3.23 12.58
CA ALA A 43 -26.30 2.48 12.08
C ALA A 43 -26.05 2.64 10.56
N ARG A 44 -26.86 3.45 9.85
CA ARG A 44 -26.70 3.66 8.41
C ARG A 44 -25.50 4.56 8.12
N ASP A 45 -24.81 4.24 7.03
CA ASP A 45 -23.79 5.08 6.39
C ASP A 45 -24.41 6.33 5.75
N LEU A 46 -23.85 7.51 5.99
CA LEU A 46 -24.23 8.81 5.42
C LEU A 46 -23.87 8.85 3.93
N THR A 47 -24.83 9.18 3.07
CA THR A 47 -24.60 9.32 1.62
C THR A 47 -23.58 10.40 1.28
N LYS A 48 -23.02 10.35 0.06
CA LYS A 48 -22.10 11.38 -0.44
C LYS A 48 -22.68 12.79 -0.34
N ASN A 49 -23.94 12.99 -0.75
CA ASN A 49 -24.61 14.29 -0.68
C ASN A 49 -24.78 14.77 0.77
N GLU A 50 -25.07 13.87 1.71
CA GLU A 50 -25.18 14.19 3.13
C GLU A 50 -23.84 14.64 3.72
N ILE A 51 -22.75 13.98 3.33
CA ILE A 51 -21.39 14.37 3.72
C ILE A 51 -21.02 15.72 3.11
N GLU A 52 -21.30 15.94 1.82
CA GLU A 52 -21.04 17.20 1.13
C GLU A 52 -21.79 18.36 1.80
N GLN A 53 -23.07 18.16 2.14
CA GLN A 53 -23.87 19.15 2.84
C GLN A 53 -23.28 19.53 4.21
N LEU A 54 -22.89 18.55 5.03
CA LEU A 54 -22.22 18.80 6.32
C LEU A 54 -20.88 19.52 6.16
N SER A 55 -20.09 19.08 5.18
CA SER A 55 -18.74 19.60 4.92
C SER A 55 -18.71 21.01 4.33
N SER A 56 -19.85 21.54 3.91
CA SER A 56 -19.97 22.94 3.46
C SER A 56 -19.64 23.95 4.57
N ASN A 57 -19.81 23.55 5.84
CA ASN A 57 -19.33 24.32 6.99
C ASN A 57 -17.87 23.95 7.31
N LYS A 58 -16.97 24.94 7.25
CA LYS A 58 -15.52 24.76 7.45
C LYS A 58 -15.16 24.19 8.83
N GLN A 59 -15.85 24.60 9.88
CA GLN A 59 -15.60 24.12 11.25
C GLN A 59 -16.03 22.65 11.41
N ILE A 60 -17.21 22.28 10.92
CA ILE A 60 -17.68 20.88 10.90
C ILE A 60 -16.72 20.02 10.08
N LYS A 61 -16.29 20.52 8.92
CA LYS A 61 -15.29 19.87 8.06
C LYS A 61 -13.97 19.61 8.80
N LYS A 62 -13.43 20.60 9.53
CA LYS A 62 -12.22 20.43 10.37
C LYS A 62 -12.41 19.34 11.44
N LEU A 63 -13.56 19.29 12.11
CA LEU A 63 -13.85 18.28 13.14
C LEU A 63 -13.95 16.87 12.56
N MET A 64 -14.58 16.72 11.39
CA MET A 64 -14.62 15.46 10.67
C MET A 64 -13.21 15.00 10.31
N ILE A 65 -12.41 15.87 9.66
CA ILE A 65 -10.99 15.61 9.35
C ILE A 65 -10.24 15.14 10.59
N LEU A 66 -10.37 15.88 11.70
CA LEU A 66 -9.67 15.58 12.94
C LEU A 66 -10.06 14.22 13.49
N LEU A 67 -11.36 13.91 13.58
CA LEU A 67 -11.87 12.63 14.06
C LEU A 67 -11.23 11.48 13.27
N PHE A 68 -11.30 11.55 11.94
CA PHE A 68 -10.77 10.52 11.07
C PHE A 68 -9.26 10.36 11.18
N LEU A 69 -8.51 11.45 11.10
CA LEU A 69 -7.04 11.41 11.17
C LEU A 69 -6.56 10.83 12.49
N VAL A 70 -7.17 11.25 13.60
CA VAL A 70 -6.81 10.78 14.94
C VAL A 70 -7.11 9.30 15.09
N GLU A 71 -8.30 8.84 14.68
CA GLU A 71 -8.62 7.42 14.71
C GLU A 71 -7.61 6.59 13.92
N ASN A 72 -7.29 7.03 12.71
CA ASN A 72 -6.38 6.32 11.83
C ASN A 72 -4.96 6.22 12.38
N VAL A 73 -4.38 7.35 12.76
CA VAL A 73 -3.00 7.35 13.31
C VAL A 73 -2.96 6.51 14.59
N THR A 74 -4.00 6.58 15.41
CA THR A 74 -4.09 5.75 16.62
C THR A 74 -4.17 4.26 16.27
N LEU A 75 -5.08 3.84 15.39
CA LEU A 75 -5.21 2.44 14.98
C LEU A 75 -3.92 1.89 14.35
N SER A 76 -3.24 2.69 13.51
CA SER A 76 -1.94 2.33 12.94
C SER A 76 -0.87 2.15 14.00
N PHE A 77 -0.76 3.07 14.97
CA PHE A 77 0.14 2.94 16.11
C PHE A 77 -0.19 1.69 16.95
N LEU A 78 -1.47 1.41 17.17
CA LEU A 78 -1.86 0.26 17.96
C LEU A 78 -1.48 -1.05 17.27
N LYS A 79 -1.58 -1.11 15.93
CA LYS A 79 -1.20 -2.26 15.11
C LYS A 79 0.29 -2.60 15.21
N THR A 80 1.16 -1.60 15.27
CA THR A 80 2.62 -1.83 15.36
C THR A 80 3.08 -2.27 16.74
N ARG A 81 2.22 -2.15 17.76
CA ARG A 81 2.63 -2.35 19.16
C ARG A 81 2.83 -3.81 19.58
N ASN A 82 2.47 -4.79 18.75
CA ASN A 82 2.65 -6.25 19.01
C ASN A 82 2.26 -6.73 20.43
N GLU A 83 1.41 -5.98 21.15
CA GLU A 83 0.95 -6.29 22.50
C GLU A 83 -0.55 -6.61 22.47
N PRO A 84 -1.01 -7.70 23.12
CA PRO A 84 -2.43 -8.02 23.18
C PRO A 84 -3.21 -6.94 23.94
N TYR A 85 -4.13 -6.25 23.27
CA TYR A 85 -4.99 -5.27 23.93
C TYR A 85 -6.06 -5.96 24.79
N ALA A 86 -6.00 -5.72 26.10
CA ALA A 86 -6.97 -6.26 27.05
C ALA A 86 -8.38 -5.63 26.90
N ASN A 87 -8.45 -4.37 26.44
CA ASN A 87 -9.68 -3.58 26.39
C ASN A 87 -10.21 -3.47 24.95
N ASN A 88 -11.55 -3.49 24.81
CA ASN A 88 -12.22 -3.32 23.51
C ASN A 88 -12.39 -1.83 23.11
N LYS A 89 -11.77 -0.90 23.85
CA LYS A 89 -11.79 0.54 23.58
C LYS A 89 -10.44 1.15 23.96
N VAL A 90 -10.01 2.18 23.23
CA VAL A 90 -8.81 2.98 23.52
C VAL A 90 -9.18 4.45 23.57
N LEU A 91 -8.72 5.16 24.61
CA LEU A 91 -8.78 6.62 24.67
C LEU A 91 -7.52 7.18 24.02
N VAL A 92 -7.67 8.13 23.09
CA VAL A 92 -6.55 8.70 22.33
C VAL A 92 -5.52 9.37 23.24
N GLN A 93 -5.96 9.97 24.35
CA GLN A 93 -5.08 10.54 25.36
C GLN A 93 -4.00 9.54 25.84
N ASP A 94 -4.30 8.24 25.90
CA ASP A 94 -3.41 7.21 26.42
C ASP A 94 -2.22 6.93 25.50
N CYS A 95 -2.34 7.28 24.21
CA CYS A 95 -1.28 7.12 23.20
C CYS A 95 -0.86 8.44 22.55
N TRP A 96 -1.27 9.59 23.09
CA TRP A 96 -1.08 10.90 22.45
C TRP A 96 0.39 11.17 22.11
N ASN A 97 1.29 10.96 23.08
CA ASN A 97 2.72 11.26 22.92
C ASN A 97 3.39 10.43 21.81
N GLN A 98 2.83 9.28 21.45
CA GLN A 98 3.36 8.40 20.41
C GLN A 98 2.80 8.75 19.02
N ILE A 99 1.64 9.39 18.96
CA ILE A 99 0.94 9.67 17.70
C ILE A 99 0.99 11.14 17.27
N GLU A 100 1.31 12.06 18.19
CA GLU A 100 1.23 13.51 17.97
C GLU A 100 2.05 13.99 16.78
N ASP A 101 3.32 13.60 16.67
CA ASP A 101 4.18 14.04 15.57
C ASP A 101 3.67 13.58 14.20
N VAL A 102 3.18 12.34 14.13
CA VAL A 102 2.61 11.77 12.89
C VAL A 102 1.31 12.50 12.53
N LEU A 103 0.46 12.75 13.53
CA LEU A 103 -0.79 13.48 13.34
C LEU A 103 -0.55 14.93 12.86
N ILE A 104 0.41 15.64 13.45
CA ILE A 104 0.80 17.00 13.04
C ILE A 104 1.28 16.99 11.58
N LYS A 105 2.18 16.06 11.22
CA LYS A 105 2.68 15.92 9.84
C LYS A 105 1.52 15.71 8.87
N ARG A 106 0.55 14.85 9.20
CA ARG A 106 -0.62 14.58 8.35
C ARG A 106 -1.58 15.76 8.26
N LEU A 107 -1.85 16.46 9.37
CA LEU A 107 -2.73 17.63 9.37
C LEU A 107 -2.18 18.79 8.54
N LYS A 108 -0.86 18.99 8.51
CA LYS A 108 -0.20 20.00 7.66
C LYS A 108 -0.43 19.79 6.16
N LEU A 109 -0.79 18.58 5.74
CA LEU A 109 -1.13 18.27 4.35
C LEU A 109 -2.56 18.71 3.98
N SER A 110 -3.42 18.98 4.98
CA SER A 110 -4.79 19.41 4.76
C SER A 110 -4.89 20.92 4.56
N ARG A 111 -5.52 21.38 3.46
CA ARG A 111 -5.83 22.80 3.22
C ARG A 111 -6.63 23.46 4.35
N GLU A 112 -7.42 22.68 5.08
CA GLU A 112 -8.26 23.20 6.17
C GLU A 112 -7.44 23.48 7.44
N PHE A 113 -6.29 22.83 7.61
CA PHE A 113 -5.44 22.93 8.80
C PHE A 113 -4.13 23.68 8.55
N MET A 114 -3.56 23.61 7.35
CA MET A 114 -2.31 24.27 6.99
C MET A 114 -2.28 25.76 7.41
N PRO A 115 -3.33 26.57 7.18
CA PRO A 115 -3.33 27.96 7.63
C PRO A 115 -3.16 28.13 9.15
N LEU A 116 -3.68 27.20 9.96
CA LEU A 116 -3.56 27.26 11.42
C LEU A 116 -2.12 27.02 11.89
N PHE A 117 -1.32 26.25 11.14
CA PHE A 117 0.08 25.99 11.45
C PHE A 117 1.02 27.12 11.00
N GLU A 118 0.66 27.85 9.95
CA GLU A 118 1.45 28.96 9.41
C GLU A 118 1.11 30.31 10.05
N SER A 119 -0.09 30.41 10.62
CA SER A 119 -0.59 31.64 11.22
C SER A 119 0.18 32.01 12.50
N LYS A 120 0.49 33.30 12.62
CA LYS A 120 0.99 33.91 13.86
C LYS A 120 -0.14 34.56 14.67
N ASN A 121 -1.38 34.49 14.20
CA ASN A 121 -2.55 35.04 14.88
C ASN A 121 -2.87 34.21 16.12
N GLU A 122 -3.04 34.87 17.26
CA GLU A 122 -3.38 34.23 18.53
C GLU A 122 -4.69 33.42 18.45
N HIS A 123 -5.66 33.90 17.67
CA HIS A 123 -6.92 33.18 17.44
C HIS A 123 -6.69 31.79 16.81
N ASP A 124 -5.90 31.72 15.74
CA ASP A 124 -5.67 30.48 14.99
C ASP A 124 -4.81 29.49 15.79
N VAL A 125 -3.83 30.01 16.54
CA VAL A 125 -3.01 29.22 17.47
C VAL A 125 -3.89 28.64 18.59
N ASN A 126 -4.84 29.41 19.11
CA ASN A 126 -5.76 28.94 20.14
C ASN A 126 -6.79 27.95 19.60
N GLU A 127 -7.24 28.11 18.36
CA GLU A 127 -8.10 27.13 17.67
C GLU A 127 -7.37 25.80 17.55
N LEU A 128 -6.12 25.80 17.04
CA LEU A 128 -5.32 24.59 16.89
C LEU A 128 -5.11 23.86 18.22
N LYS A 129 -4.78 24.60 19.29
CA LYS A 129 -4.66 24.03 20.64
C LYS A 129 -5.96 23.40 21.12
N SER A 130 -7.09 24.06 20.90
CA SER A 130 -8.41 23.56 21.31
C SER A 130 -8.80 22.31 20.53
N LEU A 131 -8.46 22.24 19.24
CA LEU A 131 -8.63 21.05 18.41
C LEU A 131 -7.77 19.87 18.92
N PHE A 132 -6.51 20.09 19.31
CA PHE A 132 -5.70 19.02 19.90
C PHE A 132 -6.21 18.55 21.27
N ILE A 133 -6.75 19.45 22.08
CA ILE A 133 -7.43 19.07 23.33
C ILE A 133 -8.65 18.21 23.02
N ALA A 134 -9.46 18.58 22.02
CA ALA A 134 -10.61 17.79 21.60
C ALA A 134 -10.20 16.40 21.05
N ALA A 135 -9.13 16.34 20.25
CA ALA A 135 -8.61 15.08 19.71
C ALA A 135 -8.29 14.06 20.81
N LYS A 136 -7.70 14.53 21.92
CA LYS A 136 -7.35 13.69 23.08
C LYS A 136 -8.56 13.04 23.74
N THR A 137 -9.76 13.62 23.62
CA THR A 137 -10.99 13.07 24.20
C THR A 137 -11.63 11.97 23.35
N ILE A 138 -11.10 11.69 22.15
CA ILE A 138 -11.66 10.68 21.25
C ILE A 138 -11.49 9.30 21.89
N VAL A 139 -12.62 8.60 22.02
CA VAL A 139 -12.65 7.17 22.35
C VAL A 139 -12.84 6.39 21.06
N ILE A 140 -11.93 5.46 20.81
CA ILE A 140 -11.99 4.51 19.70
C ILE A 140 -12.54 3.21 20.25
N SER A 141 -13.80 2.91 19.91
CA SER A 141 -14.48 1.69 20.34
C SER A 141 -14.56 0.62 19.26
N ASP A 142 -14.41 1.01 18.01
CA ASP A 142 -14.29 0.09 16.90
C ASP A 142 -12.79 -0.06 16.59
N LEU A 143 -12.16 -1.07 17.19
CA LEU A 143 -10.75 -1.38 17.00
C LEU A 143 -10.54 -2.30 15.80
N CYS A 144 -11.45 -2.34 14.83
CA CYS A 144 -11.31 -3.12 13.61
C CYS A 144 -10.07 -2.64 12.83
N SER A 145 -9.12 -3.54 12.59
CA SER A 145 -7.95 -3.34 11.74
C SER A 145 -8.18 -3.77 10.30
N GLU A 146 -8.91 -4.86 10.08
CA GLU A 146 -9.10 -5.47 8.75
C GLU A 146 -10.53 -6.04 8.69
N GLU A 147 -11.18 -5.99 7.53
CA GLU A 147 -12.53 -6.52 7.33
C GLU A 147 -12.59 -7.28 6.01
N PHE A 148 -13.00 -8.55 6.00
CA PHE A 148 -13.24 -9.30 4.77
C PHE A 148 -14.74 -9.30 4.48
N VAL A 149 -15.16 -8.79 3.33
CA VAL A 149 -16.57 -8.83 2.90
C VAL A 149 -16.70 -9.77 1.72
N SER A 150 -17.58 -10.77 1.84
CA SER A 150 -17.77 -11.73 0.77
C SER A 150 -18.42 -11.06 -0.45
N ARG A 151 -17.96 -11.41 -1.65
CA ARG A 151 -18.52 -10.92 -2.92
C ARG A 151 -19.83 -11.60 -3.30
N SER A 152 -20.01 -12.82 -2.85
CA SER A 152 -21.13 -13.69 -3.24
C SER A 152 -22.07 -14.01 -2.08
N GLN A 153 -21.65 -13.76 -0.85
CA GLN A 153 -22.42 -14.04 0.35
C GLN A 153 -22.55 -12.79 1.22
N ASN A 154 -23.59 -12.74 2.03
CA ASN A 154 -23.79 -11.69 3.02
C ASN A 154 -22.97 -11.97 4.30
N ILE A 155 -21.68 -12.27 4.14
CA ILE A 155 -20.74 -12.55 5.24
C ILE A 155 -19.72 -11.43 5.34
N ARG A 156 -19.52 -10.94 6.56
CA ARG A 156 -18.47 -10.00 6.92
C ARG A 156 -17.65 -10.53 8.09
N ILE A 157 -16.34 -10.56 7.90
CA ILE A 157 -15.35 -11.01 8.89
C ILE A 157 -14.58 -9.77 9.35
N ARG A 158 -14.80 -9.28 10.58
CA ARG A 158 -14.07 -8.10 11.13
C ARG A 158 -12.95 -8.52 12.07
N LEU A 159 -11.71 -8.22 11.71
CA LEU A 159 -10.53 -8.39 12.57
C LEU A 159 -10.32 -7.13 13.40
N ASN A 160 -10.28 -7.26 14.73
CA ASN A 160 -9.85 -6.17 15.62
C ASN A 160 -8.35 -6.25 15.91
N ILE A 161 -7.73 -5.09 16.20
CA ILE A 161 -6.33 -4.96 16.63
C ILE A 161 -6.04 -5.74 17.93
N THR A 162 -7.08 -6.06 18.70
CA THR A 162 -7.01 -6.90 19.92
C THR A 162 -6.85 -8.39 19.61
N GLY A 163 -6.92 -8.81 18.35
CA GLY A 163 -7.00 -10.22 17.95
C GLY A 163 -8.38 -10.86 18.18
N LYS A 164 -9.35 -10.13 18.74
CA LYS A 164 -10.73 -10.57 18.89
C LYS A 164 -11.53 -10.35 17.62
N TYR A 165 -12.44 -11.28 17.36
CA TYR A 165 -13.18 -11.37 16.12
C TYR A 165 -14.70 -11.18 16.31
N ASP A 166 -15.38 -10.66 15.28
CA ASP A 166 -16.84 -10.61 15.15
C ASP A 166 -17.26 -11.11 13.75
N ILE A 167 -17.93 -12.29 13.67
CA ILE A 167 -18.64 -12.71 12.45
C ILE A 167 -19.94 -11.95 12.39
N GLN A 168 -20.05 -11.02 11.45
CA GLN A 168 -21.35 -10.42 11.16
C GLN A 168 -21.98 -11.20 10.02
N VAL A 169 -22.76 -12.22 10.37
CA VAL A 169 -23.66 -12.89 9.43
C VAL A 169 -24.81 -11.93 9.14
N ILE A 170 -24.78 -11.28 7.98
CA ILE A 170 -25.95 -10.58 7.47
C ILE A 170 -26.84 -11.70 6.90
N LYS A 171 -27.84 -12.16 7.66
CA LYS A 171 -28.82 -13.23 7.32
C LYS A 171 -28.59 -13.91 5.95
N THR A 172 -28.01 -15.11 5.96
CA THR A 172 -27.85 -15.94 4.75
C THR A 172 -29.00 -16.92 4.59
N ASP A 173 -29.44 -17.13 3.35
CA ASP A 173 -30.22 -18.30 2.95
C ASP A 173 -29.34 -19.56 3.03
N GLU A 174 -29.83 -20.63 3.66
CA GLU A 174 -29.11 -21.89 3.96
C GLU A 174 -28.63 -22.68 2.72
N LYS A 175 -28.87 -22.20 1.49
CA LYS A 175 -28.70 -23.00 0.26
C LYS A 175 -27.29 -23.03 -0.35
N LEU A 176 -26.29 -22.39 0.25
CA LEU A 176 -24.95 -22.21 -0.35
C LEU A 176 -23.79 -22.90 0.38
N HIS A 177 -24.06 -23.84 1.29
CA HIS A 177 -23.06 -24.47 2.17
C HIS A 177 -22.04 -25.45 1.53
N ASN A 178 -21.81 -25.43 0.21
CA ASN A 178 -20.95 -26.41 -0.46
C ASN A 178 -19.80 -25.82 -1.30
N GLN A 179 -19.31 -24.62 -0.98
CA GLN A 179 -18.13 -24.06 -1.64
C GLN A 179 -16.89 -24.22 -0.74
N THR A 180 -15.85 -24.90 -1.26
CA THR A 180 -14.56 -25.09 -0.58
C THR A 180 -13.64 -23.86 -0.68
N GLN A 181 -14.01 -22.90 -1.53
CA GLN A 181 -13.32 -21.63 -1.76
C GLN A 181 -14.34 -20.51 -1.77
N GLU A 182 -14.11 -19.49 -0.95
CA GLU A 182 -14.94 -18.28 -0.86
C GLU A 182 -14.09 -17.06 -1.23
N GLU A 183 -14.63 -16.19 -2.08
CA GLU A 183 -13.97 -14.93 -2.44
C GLU A 183 -14.43 -13.78 -1.55
N PHE A 184 -13.46 -13.04 -1.03
CA PHE A 184 -13.67 -11.86 -0.21
C PHE A 184 -12.89 -10.67 -0.77
N ASP A 185 -13.45 -9.49 -0.58
CA ASP A 185 -12.71 -8.23 -0.62
C ASP A 185 -12.13 -7.96 0.77
N LEU A 186 -10.81 -7.81 0.88
CA LEU A 186 -10.16 -7.36 2.11
C LEU A 186 -10.17 -5.84 2.17
N TYR A 187 -10.76 -5.31 3.24
CA TYR A 187 -10.71 -3.92 3.64
C TYR A 187 -9.75 -3.79 4.81
N GLU A 188 -8.49 -3.51 4.52
CA GLU A 188 -7.58 -3.09 5.58
C GLU A 188 -7.96 -1.67 6.02
N ARG A 189 -8.22 -1.46 7.32
CA ARG A 189 -8.45 -0.12 7.90
C ARG A 189 -7.13 0.62 8.09
N GLN A 190 -6.21 0.46 7.14
CA GLN A 190 -5.23 1.47 6.83
C GLN A 190 -5.96 2.48 5.96
N MET A 191 -6.55 3.51 6.56
CA MET A 191 -6.84 4.67 5.73
C MET A 191 -5.48 5.29 5.40
N HIS A 192 -4.96 4.94 4.23
CA HIS A 192 -4.04 5.79 3.52
C HIS A 192 -4.77 7.13 3.35
N ILE A 193 -4.51 8.07 4.27
CA ILE A 193 -4.69 9.47 3.91
C ILE A 193 -3.59 9.67 2.89
N HIS A 194 -3.98 9.53 1.62
CA HIS A 194 -3.19 9.94 0.49
C HIS A 194 -2.53 11.25 0.86
N VAL A 195 -1.21 11.24 0.88
CA VAL A 195 -0.39 12.44 1.01
C VAL A 195 -0.65 13.23 -0.27
N GLY A 196 -1.76 13.96 -0.32
CA GLY A 196 -2.22 14.67 -1.52
C GLY A 196 -3.73 14.72 -1.78
N ILE A 197 -4.60 13.99 -1.07
CA ILE A 197 -6.06 14.17 -1.24
C ILE A 197 -6.56 15.31 -0.34
N PHE A 198 -6.90 16.42 -0.98
CA PHE A 198 -7.47 17.64 -0.37
C PHE A 198 -8.88 17.49 0.17
N ASP A 199 -9.54 16.39 -0.14
CA ASP A 199 -10.87 16.09 0.34
C ASP A 199 -10.77 14.95 1.35
N ALA A 200 -10.84 15.29 2.63
CA ALA A 200 -10.90 14.28 3.67
C ALA A 200 -12.16 13.40 3.58
N PHE A 201 -13.11 13.71 2.70
CA PHE A 201 -14.29 12.88 2.40
C PHE A 201 -14.15 12.01 1.15
N LYS A 202 -13.07 12.16 0.37
CA LYS A 202 -12.62 11.12 -0.57
C LYS A 202 -11.95 10.01 0.24
N PHE A 203 -12.75 9.36 1.07
CA PHE A 203 -12.32 8.17 1.78
C PHE A 203 -12.14 7.04 0.78
N VAL A 204 -10.92 6.54 0.73
CA VAL A 204 -10.60 5.11 0.61
C VAL A 204 -11.45 4.42 -0.46
N GLU A 205 -11.02 4.52 -1.72
CA GLU A 205 -11.28 3.38 -2.57
C GLU A 205 -10.54 2.19 -1.87
N PRO A 206 -11.12 0.99 -1.81
CA PRO A 206 -10.46 -0.11 -1.13
C PRO A 206 -9.20 -0.51 -1.91
N ASP A 207 -8.12 -0.85 -1.21
CA ASP A 207 -7.15 -1.80 -1.76
C ASP A 207 -7.93 -3.06 -2.11
N LEU A 208 -8.22 -3.24 -3.40
CA LEU A 208 -8.98 -4.39 -3.87
C LEU A 208 -8.05 -5.60 -3.93
N VAL A 209 -7.63 -6.01 -2.74
CA VAL A 209 -6.95 -7.26 -2.50
C VAL A 209 -8.03 -8.32 -2.47
N THR A 210 -7.99 -9.20 -3.46
CA THR A 210 -8.88 -10.36 -3.47
C THR A 210 -8.30 -11.34 -2.46
N ALA A 211 -9.09 -11.71 -1.46
CA ALA A 211 -8.75 -12.72 -0.50
C ALA A 211 -9.53 -14.01 -0.79
N PHE A 212 -8.88 -15.15 -0.65
CA PHE A 212 -9.53 -16.46 -0.77
C PHE A 212 -9.55 -17.14 0.58
N ARG A 213 -10.74 -17.50 1.05
CA ARG A 213 -10.90 -18.33 2.25
C ARG A 213 -11.10 -19.78 1.85
N TYR A 214 -10.33 -20.66 2.47
CA TYR A 214 -10.40 -22.09 2.32
C TYR A 214 -10.80 -22.72 3.65
N LEU A 215 -11.93 -23.42 3.66
CA LEU A 215 -12.44 -24.13 4.85
C LEU A 215 -11.60 -25.38 5.11
N ASN A 216 -11.23 -25.61 6.37
CA ASN A 216 -10.50 -26.81 6.75
C ASN A 216 -11.47 -27.98 6.93
N SER A 217 -11.34 -28.99 6.07
CA SER A 217 -12.15 -30.20 6.07
C SER A 217 -11.44 -31.42 6.67
N SER A 218 -10.24 -31.22 7.24
CA SER A 218 -9.51 -32.30 7.90
C SER A 218 -10.35 -32.93 9.02
N PRO A 219 -10.54 -34.26 9.02
CA PRO A 219 -11.32 -34.94 10.06
C PRO A 219 -10.62 -34.92 11.43
N THR A 220 -9.32 -34.58 11.46
CA THR A 220 -8.49 -34.53 12.66
C THR A 220 -8.15 -33.11 13.11
N LYS A 221 -8.73 -32.08 12.47
CA LYS A 221 -8.51 -30.69 12.88
C LYS A 221 -8.93 -30.47 14.34
N GLN A 222 -8.16 -29.66 15.06
CA GLN A 222 -8.45 -29.31 16.45
C GLN A 222 -8.48 -27.80 16.68
N ARG A 223 -7.65 -27.06 15.94
CA ARG A 223 -7.37 -25.66 16.16
C ARG A 223 -7.69 -24.81 14.94
N ILE A 224 -7.45 -25.26 13.72
CA ILE A 224 -7.57 -24.44 12.51
C ILE A 224 -8.93 -24.68 11.85
N HIS A 225 -9.77 -23.65 11.82
CA HIS A 225 -11.06 -23.68 11.15
C HIS A 225 -10.94 -23.38 9.64
N SER A 226 -10.21 -22.33 9.26
CA SER A 226 -10.01 -21.95 7.86
C SER A 226 -8.75 -21.14 7.66
N LEU A 227 -8.21 -21.16 6.45
CA LEU A 227 -7.09 -20.30 6.04
C LEU A 227 -7.56 -19.27 5.02
N ILE A 228 -7.01 -18.07 5.08
CA ILE A 228 -7.24 -17.00 4.12
C ILE A 228 -5.91 -16.61 3.48
N THR A 229 -5.86 -16.59 2.15
CA THR A 229 -4.74 -16.10 1.35
C THR A 229 -5.11 -14.78 0.68
N LEU A 230 -4.11 -14.00 0.29
CA LEU A 230 -4.25 -12.73 -0.43
C LEU A 230 -3.67 -12.86 -1.82
N LYS A 231 -4.32 -12.23 -2.80
CA LYS A 231 -3.83 -12.15 -4.18
C LYS A 231 -3.23 -10.78 -4.47
N PHE A 232 -2.12 -10.77 -5.23
CA PHE A 232 -1.45 -9.56 -5.72
C PHE A 232 -0.90 -8.63 -4.63
N GLN A 233 -0.59 -9.19 -3.46
CA GLN A 233 0.11 -8.52 -2.37
C GLN A 233 1.19 -9.43 -1.80
N ASN A 234 2.08 -8.86 -0.98
CA ASN A 234 3.05 -9.63 -0.21
C ASN A 234 2.36 -10.80 0.50
N PRO A 235 2.78 -12.06 0.26
CA PRO A 235 2.09 -13.22 0.77
C PRO A 235 1.93 -13.14 2.28
N LEU A 236 0.68 -13.32 2.71
CA LEU A 236 0.31 -13.28 4.10
C LEU A 236 -0.76 -14.31 4.35
N LEU A 237 -0.53 -15.21 5.31
CA LEU A 237 -1.49 -16.25 5.61
C LEU A 237 -2.24 -15.87 6.89
N PHE A 238 -3.55 -15.95 6.77
CA PHE A 238 -4.49 -15.59 7.80
C PHE A 238 -5.18 -16.85 8.29
N VAL A 239 -5.01 -17.17 9.56
CA VAL A 239 -5.50 -18.42 10.16
C VAL A 239 -6.68 -18.09 11.04
N LEU A 240 -7.87 -18.58 10.69
CA LEU A 240 -9.01 -18.57 11.60
C LEU A 240 -9.01 -19.88 12.39
N ASN A 241 -8.97 -19.77 13.71
CA ASN A 241 -8.99 -20.91 14.62
C ASN A 241 -10.43 -21.30 15.00
N GLU A 242 -10.62 -22.54 15.47
CA GLU A 242 -11.90 -23.11 15.92
C GLU A 242 -12.46 -22.40 17.16
N ASP A 243 -11.59 -21.81 18.00
CA ASP A 243 -11.99 -20.95 19.11
C ASP A 243 -12.41 -19.53 18.69
N GLY A 244 -12.42 -19.27 17.37
CA GLY A 244 -12.76 -17.99 16.78
C GLY A 244 -11.63 -16.95 16.84
N THR A 245 -10.45 -17.30 17.35
CA THR A 245 -9.27 -16.43 17.30
C THR A 245 -8.64 -16.46 15.92
N PHE A 246 -7.79 -15.47 15.66
CA PHE A 246 -7.14 -15.33 14.38
C PHE A 246 -5.65 -15.09 14.53
N THR A 247 -4.85 -15.68 13.64
CA THR A 247 -3.38 -15.54 13.65
C THR A 247 -2.90 -15.16 12.26
N LYS A 248 -2.08 -14.12 12.18
CA LYS A 248 -1.42 -13.68 10.96
C LYS A 248 -0.02 -14.32 10.93
N ILE A 249 0.23 -15.12 9.91
CA ILE A 249 1.52 -15.77 9.67
C ILE A 249 2.24 -14.94 8.60
N ALA A 250 3.40 -14.40 8.97
CA ALA A 250 4.19 -13.55 8.09
C ALA A 250 4.79 -14.36 6.93
N TYR A 251 5.05 -13.69 5.80
CA TYR A 251 5.63 -14.26 4.57
C TYR A 251 6.68 -15.36 4.81
N ASP A 252 7.69 -15.08 5.64
CA ASP A 252 8.82 -15.99 5.88
C ASP A 252 8.45 -17.24 6.71
N GLU A 253 7.33 -17.22 7.46
CA GLU A 253 6.90 -18.31 8.34
C GLU A 253 5.89 -19.25 7.67
N ILE A 254 5.22 -18.79 6.60
CA ILE A 254 4.14 -19.51 5.91
C ILE A 254 4.56 -20.94 5.51
N PRO A 255 5.73 -21.20 4.87
CA PRO A 255 6.08 -22.55 4.46
C PRO A 255 6.13 -23.52 5.65
N SER A 256 6.87 -23.13 6.70
CA SER A 256 7.04 -23.95 7.91
C SER A 256 5.71 -24.20 8.62
N PHE A 257 4.83 -23.19 8.67
CA PHE A 257 3.51 -23.29 9.26
C PHE A 257 2.64 -24.31 8.51
N ILE A 258 2.56 -24.19 7.19
CA ILE A 258 1.74 -25.06 6.34
C ILE A 258 2.25 -26.50 6.36
N GLU A 259 3.56 -26.72 6.23
CA GLU A 259 4.16 -28.05 6.25
C GLU A 259 3.99 -28.75 7.60
N SER A 260 4.20 -28.02 8.70
CA SER A 260 4.00 -28.56 10.05
C SER A 260 2.54 -28.96 10.26
N ASN A 261 1.58 -28.09 9.97
CA ASN A 261 0.16 -28.40 10.19
C ASN A 261 -0.34 -29.53 9.28
N TYR A 262 0.19 -29.65 8.05
CA TYR A 262 -0.12 -30.79 7.18
C TYR A 262 0.44 -32.11 7.73
N LYS A 263 1.71 -32.11 8.18
CA LYS A 263 2.35 -33.29 8.77
C LYS A 263 1.61 -33.79 10.02
N HIS A 264 1.10 -32.87 10.83
CA HIS A 264 0.30 -33.18 12.03
C HIS A 264 -1.17 -33.48 11.72
N LYS A 265 -1.58 -33.48 10.44
CA LYS A 265 -2.98 -33.66 10.00
C LYS A 265 -3.96 -32.63 10.57
N GLU A 266 -3.45 -31.47 10.99
CA GLU A 266 -4.29 -30.35 11.42
C GLU A 266 -5.02 -29.76 10.21
N ILE A 267 -4.37 -29.72 9.05
CA ILE A 267 -4.97 -29.36 7.74
C ILE A 267 -4.95 -30.55 6.79
N ASP A 268 -5.90 -30.59 5.86
CA ASP A 268 -5.98 -31.61 4.83
C ASP A 268 -5.12 -31.29 3.59
N GLU A 269 -4.99 -32.26 2.68
CA GLU A 269 -4.22 -32.13 1.44
C GLU A 269 -4.80 -31.06 0.50
N GLY A 270 -6.13 -30.90 0.48
CA GLY A 270 -6.78 -29.89 -0.35
C GLY A 270 -6.37 -28.48 0.06
N LEU A 271 -6.41 -28.21 1.37
CA LEU A 271 -6.01 -26.94 1.97
C LEU A 271 -4.50 -26.69 1.83
N TYR A 272 -3.67 -27.72 2.04
CA TYR A 272 -2.21 -27.66 1.80
C TYR A 272 -1.90 -27.25 0.36
N ASN A 273 -2.52 -27.93 -0.62
CA ASN A 273 -2.29 -27.66 -2.04
C ASN A 273 -2.86 -26.31 -2.49
N ALA A 274 -3.97 -25.85 -1.89
CA ALA A 274 -4.54 -24.53 -2.19
C ALA A 274 -3.58 -23.40 -1.79
N VAL A 275 -3.04 -23.43 -0.56
CA VAL A 275 -2.07 -22.41 -0.11
C VAL A 275 -0.78 -22.47 -0.92
N LYS A 276 -0.29 -23.69 -1.23
CA LYS A 276 0.90 -23.85 -2.10
C LYS A 276 0.68 -23.31 -3.50
N LYS A 277 -0.53 -23.45 -4.05
CA LYS A 277 -0.87 -22.90 -5.36
C LYS A 277 -0.89 -21.37 -5.32
N ASP A 278 -1.52 -20.79 -4.32
CA ASP A 278 -1.64 -19.33 -4.19
C ASP A 278 -0.29 -18.67 -3.91
N TYR A 279 0.59 -19.34 -3.15
CA TYR A 279 1.92 -18.84 -2.80
C TYR A 279 3.05 -19.71 -3.37
N TYR A 280 2.95 -20.10 -4.63
CA TYR A 280 3.86 -21.06 -5.28
C TYR A 280 5.36 -20.77 -5.07
N GLN A 281 5.77 -19.50 -5.16
CA GLN A 281 7.17 -19.09 -5.00
C GLN A 281 7.73 -19.40 -3.59
N LEU A 282 6.88 -19.33 -2.56
CA LEU A 282 7.31 -19.59 -1.17
C LEU A 282 7.75 -21.04 -0.95
N PHE A 283 7.24 -21.98 -1.74
CA PHE A 283 7.49 -23.41 -1.59
C PHE A 283 8.51 -23.95 -2.61
N GLN A 284 9.19 -23.08 -3.35
CA GLN A 284 10.32 -23.45 -4.19
C GLN A 284 11.59 -23.69 -3.37
N PRO A 285 12.61 -24.39 -3.90
CA PRO A 285 13.92 -24.46 -3.28
C PRO A 285 14.51 -23.08 -3.03
N SER A 286 15.27 -22.91 -1.94
CA SER A 286 15.93 -21.63 -1.63
C SER A 286 16.87 -21.18 -2.75
N LEU A 287 17.02 -19.86 -2.90
CA LEU A 287 17.97 -19.25 -3.83
C LEU A 287 19.39 -19.80 -3.61
N ASP A 288 20.04 -20.18 -4.70
CA ASP A 288 21.41 -20.68 -4.71
C ASP A 288 22.30 -19.86 -5.68
N ALA A 289 23.62 -20.08 -5.60
CA ALA A 289 24.59 -19.34 -6.41
C ALA A 289 24.42 -19.62 -7.92
N ASP A 290 24.12 -20.86 -8.30
CA ASP A 290 23.95 -21.26 -9.69
C ASP A 290 22.75 -20.54 -10.34
N SER A 291 21.66 -20.32 -9.58
CA SER A 291 20.52 -19.52 -10.04
C SER A 291 20.90 -18.05 -10.25
N ILE A 292 21.69 -17.45 -9.35
CA ILE A 292 22.17 -16.07 -9.53
C ILE A 292 23.02 -15.98 -10.80
N GLU A 293 23.98 -16.88 -10.98
CA GLU A 293 24.88 -16.88 -12.14
C GLU A 293 24.09 -16.95 -13.47
N LYS A 294 23.08 -17.84 -13.54
CA LYS A 294 22.21 -17.97 -14.73
C LYS A 294 21.43 -16.69 -15.02
N ILE A 295 20.89 -16.05 -13.98
CA ILE A 295 20.15 -14.79 -14.11
C ILE A 295 21.10 -13.68 -14.56
N SER A 296 22.28 -13.57 -13.94
CA SER A 296 23.35 -12.63 -14.31
C SER A 296 23.76 -12.78 -15.78
N GLN A 297 23.99 -14.01 -16.25
CA GLN A 297 24.33 -14.30 -17.65
C GLN A 297 23.20 -13.88 -18.60
N ARG A 298 21.95 -14.22 -18.26
CA ARG A 298 20.78 -13.87 -19.08
C ARG A 298 20.61 -12.36 -19.22
N ILE A 299 20.70 -11.62 -18.11
CA ILE A 299 20.59 -10.16 -18.10
C ILE A 299 21.75 -9.53 -18.88
N SER A 300 22.98 -10.01 -18.66
CA SER A 300 24.16 -9.50 -19.38
C SER A 300 24.00 -9.66 -20.90
N HIS A 301 23.55 -10.84 -21.35
CA HIS A 301 23.28 -11.07 -22.77
C HIS A 301 22.18 -10.14 -23.33
N LEU A 302 21.12 -9.87 -22.56
CA LEU A 302 20.07 -8.93 -22.97
C LEU A 302 20.63 -7.51 -23.16
N ILE A 303 21.46 -7.05 -22.22
CA ILE A 303 22.09 -5.73 -22.28
C ILE A 303 23.07 -5.64 -23.46
N GLU A 304 23.89 -6.67 -23.70
CA GLU A 304 24.82 -6.73 -24.84
C GLU A 304 24.09 -6.65 -26.19
N ALA A 305 23.02 -7.44 -26.36
CA ALA A 305 22.22 -7.39 -27.58
C ALA A 305 21.61 -6.00 -27.79
N ALA A 306 21.08 -5.39 -26.73
CA ALA A 306 20.52 -4.05 -26.77
C ALA A 306 21.57 -2.97 -27.09
N LEU A 307 22.78 -3.10 -26.56
CA LEU A 307 23.90 -2.20 -26.88
C LEU A 307 24.23 -2.23 -28.38
N VAL A 308 24.27 -3.42 -28.98
CA VAL A 308 24.51 -3.58 -30.42
C VAL A 308 23.40 -2.90 -31.24
N GLU A 309 22.14 -3.07 -30.85
CA GLU A 309 21.01 -2.44 -31.55
C GLU A 309 20.96 -0.92 -31.35
N ALA A 310 21.24 -0.44 -30.13
CA ALA A 310 21.33 0.97 -29.80
C ALA A 310 22.41 1.68 -30.65
N ALA A 311 23.57 1.05 -30.80
CA ALA A 311 24.66 1.53 -31.63
C ALA A 311 24.27 1.61 -33.12
N LYS A 312 23.56 0.61 -33.66
CA LYS A 312 23.03 0.65 -35.04
C LYS A 312 22.08 1.82 -35.26
N GLN A 313 21.28 2.16 -34.25
CA GLN A 313 20.33 3.27 -34.29
C GLN A 313 20.93 4.62 -33.89
N LYS A 314 22.21 4.65 -33.49
CA LYS A 314 22.92 5.85 -32.99
C LYS A 314 22.21 6.52 -31.80
N LYS A 315 21.62 5.71 -30.92
CA LYS A 315 20.96 6.18 -29.70
C LYS A 315 21.66 5.64 -28.45
N PRO A 316 21.74 6.40 -27.35
CA PRO A 316 22.07 5.84 -26.04
C PRO A 316 21.07 4.77 -25.62
N LEU A 317 21.55 3.77 -24.86
CA LEU A 317 20.71 2.75 -24.24
C LEU A 317 20.08 3.31 -22.95
N LEU A 318 18.76 3.19 -22.83
CA LEU A 318 18.01 3.40 -21.58
C LEU A 318 17.43 2.06 -21.15
N ILE A 319 17.85 1.56 -19.99
CA ILE A 319 17.27 0.35 -19.41
C ILE A 319 16.10 0.76 -18.53
N VAL A 320 14.93 0.18 -18.79
CA VAL A 320 13.70 0.41 -18.03
C VAL A 320 13.37 -0.88 -17.28
N LEU A 321 13.40 -0.84 -15.96
CA LEU A 321 13.11 -1.96 -15.09
C LEU A 321 11.67 -1.83 -14.59
N SER A 322 10.83 -2.85 -14.81
CA SER A 322 9.46 -2.88 -14.26
C SER A 322 9.49 -3.06 -12.74
N GLU A 323 8.43 -2.57 -12.08
CA GLU A 323 8.16 -2.49 -10.64
C GLU A 323 9.12 -3.19 -9.64
N VAL A 324 9.54 -2.43 -8.63
CA VAL A 324 9.75 -2.93 -7.25
C VAL A 324 8.68 -2.37 -6.33
N HIS A 325 7.79 -3.22 -5.79
CA HIS A 325 7.07 -2.90 -4.57
C HIS A 325 6.88 -4.13 -3.68
N GLY A 326 7.60 -4.18 -2.55
CA GLY A 326 7.48 -5.23 -1.52
C GLY A 326 8.02 -6.61 -1.88
N SER A 327 8.43 -6.83 -3.14
CA SER A 327 8.90 -8.12 -3.63
C SER A 327 10.43 -8.23 -3.58
N LYS A 328 10.93 -9.14 -2.74
CA LYS A 328 12.34 -9.56 -2.73
C LYS A 328 12.79 -10.12 -4.09
N GLY A 329 11.88 -10.72 -4.86
CA GLY A 329 12.17 -11.26 -6.19
C GLY A 329 12.53 -10.15 -7.18
N SER A 330 11.69 -9.11 -7.23
CA SER A 330 11.99 -7.94 -8.05
C SER A 330 13.27 -7.24 -7.59
N PHE A 331 13.45 -7.08 -6.27
CA PHE A 331 14.68 -6.52 -5.71
C PHE A 331 15.95 -7.28 -6.18
N LEU A 332 15.94 -8.62 -6.13
CA LEU A 332 17.04 -9.46 -6.63
C LEU A 332 17.37 -9.15 -8.10
N LEU A 333 16.37 -9.12 -8.98
CA LEU A 333 16.57 -8.84 -10.41
C LEU A 333 17.08 -7.42 -10.66
N HIS A 334 16.61 -6.44 -9.89
CA HIS A 334 17.11 -5.07 -9.97
C HIS A 334 18.58 -4.98 -9.56
N VAL A 335 18.98 -5.62 -8.45
CA VAL A 335 20.39 -5.63 -8.00
C VAL A 335 21.29 -6.26 -9.06
N ILE A 336 20.91 -7.43 -9.61
CA ILE A 336 21.67 -8.09 -10.69
C ILE A 336 21.78 -7.18 -11.91
N THR A 337 20.67 -6.56 -12.32
CA THR A 337 20.65 -5.69 -13.50
C THR A 337 21.49 -4.43 -13.30
N LEU A 338 21.44 -3.81 -12.11
CA LEU A 338 22.26 -2.63 -11.80
C LEU A 338 23.75 -2.95 -11.87
N ILE A 339 24.19 -4.09 -11.30
CA ILE A 339 25.61 -4.48 -11.34
C ILE A 339 26.05 -4.80 -12.78
N ALA A 340 25.24 -5.55 -13.53
CA ALA A 340 25.54 -5.88 -14.93
C ALA A 340 25.63 -4.62 -15.80
N ALA A 341 24.62 -3.74 -15.71
CA ALA A 341 24.58 -2.48 -16.44
C ALA A 341 25.76 -1.57 -16.08
N HIS A 342 26.09 -1.45 -14.78
CA HIS A 342 27.22 -0.65 -14.32
C HIS A 342 28.56 -1.14 -14.88
N ARG A 343 28.81 -2.47 -14.85
CA ARG A 343 30.03 -3.08 -15.42
C ARG A 343 30.18 -2.86 -16.92
N MET A 344 29.06 -2.75 -17.62
CA MET A 344 29.01 -2.47 -19.05
C MET A 344 29.05 -0.97 -19.36
N GLY A 345 29.17 -0.09 -18.36
CA GLY A 345 29.23 1.35 -18.53
C GLY A 345 27.91 1.98 -18.97
N ILE A 346 26.78 1.33 -18.68
CA ILE A 346 25.44 1.88 -18.97
C ILE A 346 25.12 2.98 -17.97
N ASN A 347 24.82 4.17 -18.49
CA ASN A 347 24.66 5.37 -17.69
C ASN A 347 23.20 5.78 -17.43
N HIS A 348 22.23 5.13 -18.07
CA HIS A 348 20.83 5.53 -17.97
C HIS A 348 19.97 4.33 -17.58
N LEU A 349 19.57 4.30 -16.31
CA LEU A 349 18.71 3.29 -15.72
C LEU A 349 17.47 3.97 -15.16
N LEU A 350 16.31 3.38 -15.39
CA LEU A 350 15.04 3.84 -14.83
C LEU A 350 14.37 2.65 -14.15
N ALA A 351 14.18 2.75 -12.84
CA ALA A 351 13.40 1.81 -12.04
C ALA A 351 11.98 2.35 -11.87
N GLU A 352 11.02 1.59 -12.39
CA GLU A 352 9.60 1.87 -12.24
C GLU A 352 9.16 1.62 -10.79
N THR A 353 8.45 2.58 -10.20
CA THR A 353 7.79 2.44 -8.89
C THR A 353 6.27 2.39 -9.01
N ILE A 354 5.73 2.02 -10.19
CA ILE A 354 4.28 1.87 -10.29
C ILE A 354 3.83 0.81 -9.32
N ASN A 355 3.11 1.30 -8.33
CA ASN A 355 2.10 0.53 -7.68
C ASN A 355 0.87 0.53 -8.63
N ILE A 356 0.35 -0.65 -9.03
CA ILE A 356 -0.98 -0.73 -9.67
C ILE A 356 -2.07 -0.08 -8.82
N TYR A 357 -1.83 -0.02 -7.52
CA TYR A 357 -2.63 0.71 -6.56
C TYR A 357 -2.37 2.24 -6.68
N HIS A 358 -1.22 2.73 -7.15
CA HIS A 358 -0.96 4.17 -7.34
C HIS A 358 -1.98 4.90 -8.24
N LYS A 359 -2.57 4.21 -9.25
CA LYS A 359 -3.63 4.78 -10.11
C LYS A 359 -4.95 5.05 -9.36
N LYS A 360 -5.19 4.34 -8.25
CA LYS A 360 -6.35 4.53 -7.36
C LYS A 360 -6.01 5.29 -6.08
N TRP A 361 -4.76 5.18 -5.63
CA TRP A 361 -4.35 5.44 -4.26
C TRP A 361 -3.26 6.53 -4.12
N GLY A 362 -3.23 7.57 -4.96
CA GLY A 362 -2.17 8.59 -5.01
C GLY A 362 -1.20 8.69 -3.80
N GLY A 363 0.09 8.45 -4.06
CA GLY A 363 1.23 8.66 -3.17
C GLY A 363 1.39 7.64 -2.04
N ASP A 364 2.17 6.58 -2.28
CA ASP A 364 2.73 5.72 -1.22
C ASP A 364 4.19 6.10 -0.93
N PRO A 365 4.67 6.02 0.33
CA PRO A 365 6.09 6.14 0.63
C PRO A 365 6.88 4.97 0.02
N LEU A 366 8.13 5.21 -0.37
CA LEU A 366 9.04 4.16 -0.86
C LEU A 366 9.16 3.04 0.19
N VAL A 367 9.01 1.78 -0.25
CA VAL A 367 9.19 0.57 0.59
C VAL A 367 10.66 0.27 0.84
N GLU A 368 10.91 -0.62 1.81
CA GLU A 368 12.25 -1.01 2.26
C GLU A 368 13.13 -1.51 1.11
N GLU A 369 12.60 -2.32 0.19
CA GLU A 369 13.33 -2.81 -0.98
C GLU A 369 13.84 -1.68 -1.88
N MET A 370 13.00 -0.68 -2.13
CA MET A 370 13.37 0.46 -2.97
C MET A 370 14.39 1.35 -2.26
N LEU A 371 14.19 1.66 -0.98
CA LEU A 371 15.18 2.43 -0.19
C LEU A 371 16.54 1.73 -0.14
N CYS A 372 16.54 0.40 0.03
CA CYS A 372 17.74 -0.43 0.01
C CYS A 372 18.41 -0.39 -1.37
N LEU A 373 17.62 -0.53 -2.46
CA LEU A 373 18.12 -0.50 -3.84
C LEU A 373 18.79 0.83 -4.17
N LEU A 374 18.18 1.95 -3.77
CA LEU A 374 18.73 3.29 -3.98
C LEU A 374 20.02 3.50 -3.20
N SER A 375 20.03 3.12 -1.92
CA SER A 375 21.23 3.18 -1.09
C SER A 375 22.36 2.32 -1.68
N PHE A 376 22.04 1.13 -2.19
CA PHE A 376 23.00 0.24 -2.86
C PHE A 376 23.59 0.90 -4.12
N ALA A 377 22.73 1.44 -5.00
CA ALA A 377 23.16 2.12 -6.21
C ALA A 377 24.10 3.30 -5.92
N GLU A 378 23.77 4.15 -4.94
CA GLU A 378 24.59 5.30 -4.56
C GLU A 378 25.91 4.90 -3.91
N LYS A 379 25.86 4.02 -2.90
CA LYS A 379 27.01 3.75 -2.04
C LYS A 379 27.97 2.72 -2.64
N GLU A 380 27.45 1.65 -3.22
CA GLU A 380 28.26 0.52 -3.69
C GLU A 380 28.65 0.66 -5.16
N LEU A 381 27.78 1.25 -6.00
CA LEU A 381 28.02 1.40 -7.43
C LEU A 381 28.39 2.83 -7.85
N SER A 382 28.35 3.80 -6.94
CA SER A 382 28.58 5.22 -7.24
C SER A 382 27.69 5.76 -8.35
N ILE A 383 26.49 5.19 -8.50
CA ILE A 383 25.47 5.65 -9.44
C ILE A 383 24.72 6.82 -8.78
N GLN A 384 24.57 7.93 -9.50
CA GLN A 384 23.76 9.04 -9.02
C GLN A 384 22.28 8.62 -8.98
N VAL A 385 21.63 8.71 -7.82
CA VAL A 385 20.18 8.49 -7.75
C VAL A 385 19.45 9.81 -7.95
N LYS A 386 18.44 9.77 -8.83
CA LYS A 386 17.47 10.86 -9.01
C LYS A 386 16.07 10.32 -8.73
N ASP A 387 15.60 10.59 -7.53
CA ASP A 387 14.21 10.37 -7.16
C ASP A 387 13.33 11.49 -7.76
N LEU A 388 12.71 11.21 -8.90
CA LEU A 388 11.79 12.14 -9.56
C LEU A 388 10.42 12.14 -8.86
N GLU A 389 10.08 11.04 -8.19
CA GLU A 389 8.86 10.93 -7.38
C GLU A 389 8.97 11.80 -6.12
N GLY A 390 10.08 11.66 -5.38
CA GLY A 390 10.50 12.49 -4.25
C GLY A 390 10.31 13.99 -4.47
N LYS A 391 10.79 14.48 -5.62
CA LYS A 391 10.76 15.91 -5.98
C LYS A 391 9.38 16.38 -6.42
N LEU A 392 8.64 15.58 -7.18
CA LEU A 392 7.30 15.93 -7.66
C LEU A 392 6.24 15.83 -6.55
N HIS A 393 6.38 14.87 -5.63
CA HIS A 393 5.36 14.53 -4.63
C HIS A 393 5.62 15.14 -3.25
N TYR A 394 6.88 15.37 -2.84
CA TYR A 394 7.16 15.70 -1.43
C TYR A 394 7.82 17.06 -1.18
N ASN A 395 8.45 17.72 -2.18
CA ASN A 395 9.35 18.86 -1.88
C ASN A 395 9.27 20.12 -2.77
N ASN A 396 8.44 20.22 -3.82
CA ASN A 396 8.48 21.39 -4.73
C ASN A 396 7.19 22.22 -4.75
N ILE A 397 7.10 23.19 -3.83
CA ILE A 397 6.05 24.24 -3.77
C ILE A 397 6.14 25.23 -4.97
N LEU A 398 7.26 25.20 -5.72
CA LEU A 398 7.57 26.15 -6.81
C LEU A 398 7.35 25.59 -8.23
N SER A 399 6.82 24.37 -8.39
CA SER A 399 6.41 23.91 -9.72
C SER A 399 5.31 24.86 -10.25
N ARG A 400 5.37 25.27 -11.53
CA ARG A 400 4.31 26.09 -12.15
C ARG A 400 2.95 25.38 -12.17
N TYR A 401 2.99 24.06 -12.06
CA TYR A 401 1.85 23.19 -11.81
C TYR A 401 2.28 22.21 -10.74
N PRO A 402 2.16 22.60 -9.47
CA PRO A 402 2.33 21.63 -8.41
C PRO A 402 1.29 20.53 -8.63
N TYR A 403 1.69 19.27 -8.48
CA TYR A 403 0.85 18.09 -8.75
C TYR A 403 -0.52 18.17 -8.05
N TYR A 404 -0.60 18.95 -6.97
CA TYR A 404 -1.78 19.25 -6.18
C TYR A 404 -2.78 20.26 -6.78
N GLU A 405 -2.49 20.90 -7.92
CA GLU A 405 -3.32 21.95 -8.54
C GLU A 405 -4.05 21.48 -9.82
N ILE A 406 -3.74 20.29 -10.34
CA ILE A 406 -4.34 19.80 -11.58
C ILE A 406 -5.61 18.98 -11.24
N PRO A 407 -6.81 19.36 -11.75
CA PRO A 407 -8.03 18.58 -11.55
C PRO A 407 -7.87 17.14 -12.07
N LEU A 408 -8.44 16.15 -11.39
CA LEU A 408 -8.38 14.73 -11.78
C LEU A 408 -8.81 14.47 -13.24
N ASP A 409 -9.75 15.26 -13.73
CA ASP A 409 -10.32 15.15 -15.08
C ASP A 409 -9.34 15.70 -16.16
N ALA A 410 -8.41 16.56 -15.74
CA ALA A 410 -7.29 17.06 -16.54
C ALA A 410 -5.99 16.27 -16.27
N PHE A 411 -6.00 15.39 -15.27
CA PHE A 411 -4.91 14.48 -14.89
C PHE A 411 -4.94 13.24 -15.80
N GLY A 412 -4.79 13.48 -17.10
CA GLY A 412 -4.55 12.40 -18.03
C GLY A 412 -3.12 11.88 -17.85
N ILE A 413 -2.97 10.56 -18.02
CA ILE A 413 -1.70 9.87 -18.32
C ILE A 413 -0.70 10.73 -19.14
N PRO A 414 -1.13 11.53 -20.15
CA PRO A 414 -0.22 12.37 -20.94
C PRO A 414 0.53 13.48 -20.19
N VAL A 415 -0.06 14.13 -19.18
CA VAL A 415 0.61 15.25 -18.45
C VAL A 415 1.67 14.72 -17.48
N ARG A 416 1.39 13.57 -16.88
CA ARG A 416 2.29 12.85 -15.98
C ARG A 416 3.51 12.31 -16.74
N GLU A 417 3.25 11.68 -17.89
CA GLU A 417 4.27 11.24 -18.85
C GLU A 417 5.16 12.40 -19.33
N ALA A 418 4.56 13.54 -19.68
CA ALA A 418 5.32 14.70 -20.14
C ALA A 418 6.33 15.21 -19.08
N SER A 419 5.98 15.23 -17.79
CA SER A 419 6.90 15.70 -16.74
C SER A 419 8.11 14.78 -16.57
N TRP A 420 7.90 13.46 -16.61
CA TRP A 420 9.00 12.49 -16.48
C TRP A 420 9.89 12.46 -17.72
N ILE A 421 9.30 12.57 -18.91
CA ILE A 421 10.06 12.68 -20.16
C ILE A 421 10.99 13.90 -20.11
N ILE A 422 10.50 15.04 -19.59
CA ILE A 422 11.31 16.25 -19.42
C ILE A 422 12.46 16.01 -18.44
N ASP A 423 12.19 15.37 -17.30
CA ASP A 423 13.21 15.13 -16.27
C ASP A 423 14.26 14.11 -16.71
N VAL A 424 13.86 13.03 -17.39
CA VAL A 424 14.76 12.05 -18.01
C VAL A 424 15.62 12.71 -19.10
N LYS A 425 15.02 13.60 -19.91
CA LYS A 425 15.73 14.44 -20.91
C LYS A 425 16.75 15.39 -20.27
N ALA A 426 16.52 15.85 -19.04
CA ALA A 426 17.37 16.80 -18.34
C ALA A 426 18.61 16.17 -17.68
N VAL A 427 18.68 14.83 -17.60
CA VAL A 427 19.84 14.10 -17.07
C VAL A 427 20.96 14.06 -18.13
N LYS A 428 21.89 15.02 -18.06
CA LYS A 428 22.91 15.21 -19.10
C LYS A 428 24.23 14.44 -18.91
N GLU A 429 24.64 14.07 -17.69
CA GLU A 429 25.96 13.46 -17.43
C GLU A 429 25.95 12.51 -16.21
N GLY A 430 26.75 11.42 -16.29
CA GLY A 430 26.95 10.42 -15.21
C GLY A 430 26.04 9.19 -15.29
N SER A 431 26.40 8.10 -14.60
CA SER A 431 25.50 6.95 -14.40
C SER A 431 24.36 7.37 -13.46
N VAL A 432 23.11 7.34 -13.93
CA VAL A 432 21.94 7.78 -13.17
C VAL A 432 20.91 6.68 -13.08
N LEU A 433 20.46 6.41 -11.85
CA LEU A 433 19.26 5.63 -11.57
C LEU A 433 18.10 6.60 -11.30
N ILE A 434 17.10 6.56 -12.18
CA ILE A 434 15.89 7.36 -12.09
C ILE A 434 14.79 6.53 -11.46
N VAL A 435 14.13 7.06 -10.43
CA VAL A 435 12.94 6.44 -9.83
C VAL A 435 11.72 7.21 -10.28
N GLY A 436 10.73 6.51 -10.83
CA GLY A 436 9.51 7.14 -11.29
C GLY A 436 8.34 6.18 -11.43
N THR A 437 7.14 6.68 -11.17
CA THR A 437 5.89 5.92 -11.21
C THR A 437 5.28 5.82 -12.61
N ALA A 438 6.13 5.68 -13.62
CA ALA A 438 5.74 5.60 -15.03
C ALA A 438 5.58 4.16 -15.46
N HIS A 439 4.50 3.84 -16.19
CA HIS A 439 4.28 2.45 -16.58
C HIS A 439 5.32 2.05 -17.61
N MET A 440 5.96 0.89 -17.50
CA MET A 440 6.95 0.47 -18.48
C MET A 440 6.42 0.59 -19.92
N ASN A 441 5.17 0.14 -20.19
CA ASN A 441 4.54 0.35 -21.50
C ASN A 441 4.42 1.82 -21.93
N ASN A 442 4.18 2.72 -20.99
CA ASN A 442 4.05 4.14 -21.28
C ASN A 442 5.41 4.76 -21.61
N MET A 443 6.44 4.40 -20.85
CA MET A 443 7.81 4.83 -21.12
C MET A 443 8.31 4.30 -22.46
N ILE A 444 8.06 3.02 -22.74
CA ILE A 444 8.41 2.41 -24.01
C ILE A 444 7.71 3.16 -25.14
N ASN A 445 6.44 3.53 -25.03
CA ASN A 445 5.71 4.20 -26.13
C ASN A 445 5.82 5.73 -26.14
N SER A 446 6.71 6.30 -25.33
CA SER A 446 6.87 7.75 -25.20
C SER A 446 7.87 8.34 -26.20
N GLU A 447 7.96 9.68 -26.22
CA GLU A 447 9.00 10.42 -26.95
C GLU A 447 10.43 10.05 -26.53
N LEU A 448 10.63 9.29 -25.43
CA LEU A 448 11.95 8.77 -25.08
C LEU A 448 12.54 7.89 -26.18
N GLN A 449 11.70 7.20 -26.97
CA GLN A 449 12.16 6.42 -28.13
C GLN A 449 12.89 7.26 -29.17
N GLU A 450 12.62 8.57 -29.25
CA GLU A 450 13.28 9.44 -30.22
C GLU A 450 14.76 9.64 -29.89
N MET A 451 15.11 9.59 -28.60
CA MET A 451 16.46 9.86 -28.10
C MET A 451 17.19 8.62 -27.61
N TYR A 452 16.47 7.63 -27.09
CA TYR A 452 17.02 6.43 -26.50
C TYR A 452 16.59 5.20 -27.28
N TYR A 453 17.47 4.21 -27.32
CA TYR A 453 17.06 2.83 -27.52
C TYR A 453 16.62 2.29 -26.16
N ILE A 454 15.36 1.90 -26.04
CA ILE A 454 14.78 1.48 -24.76
C ILE A 454 14.89 -0.05 -24.66
N LEU A 455 15.57 -0.53 -23.62
CA LEU A 455 15.55 -1.94 -23.22
C LEU A 455 14.64 -2.10 -22.01
N PRO A 456 13.40 -2.60 -22.19
CA PRO A 456 12.54 -2.92 -21.08
C PRO A 456 12.89 -4.29 -20.50
N ILE A 457 13.00 -4.39 -19.18
CA ILE A 457 13.23 -5.66 -18.46
C ILE A 457 12.16 -5.81 -17.41
N ASP A 458 11.32 -6.83 -17.59
CA ASP A 458 10.29 -7.18 -16.64
C ASP A 458 10.89 -7.92 -15.43
N CYS A 459 10.99 -7.20 -14.30
CA CYS A 459 11.56 -7.67 -13.05
C CYS A 459 10.49 -8.17 -12.05
N THR A 460 9.22 -8.26 -12.44
CA THR A 460 8.12 -8.62 -11.52
C THR A 460 8.25 -10.02 -10.90
N CYS A 461 8.95 -10.96 -11.55
CA CYS A 461 9.10 -12.38 -11.17
C CYS A 461 7.79 -13.19 -11.08
N ASP A 462 6.60 -12.58 -11.18
CA ASP A 462 5.31 -13.25 -11.13
C ASP A 462 4.56 -13.00 -12.44
N LYS A 463 4.51 -14.02 -13.30
CA LYS A 463 3.84 -13.93 -14.61
C LYS A 463 2.39 -13.47 -14.53
N ALA A 464 1.61 -13.91 -13.53
CA ALA A 464 0.21 -13.51 -13.43
C ALA A 464 0.08 -12.02 -13.10
N PHE A 465 1.03 -11.50 -12.32
CA PHE A 465 1.15 -10.09 -12.03
C PHE A 465 1.68 -9.30 -13.24
N SER A 466 2.69 -9.81 -13.94
CA SER A 466 3.19 -9.25 -15.22
C SER A 466 2.08 -9.14 -16.27
N ASP A 467 1.23 -10.18 -16.37
CA ASP A 467 0.13 -10.24 -17.34
C ASP A 467 -0.93 -9.17 -17.02
N MET A 468 -1.22 -8.95 -15.72
CA MET A 468 -2.15 -7.92 -15.27
C MET A 468 -1.62 -6.50 -15.56
N LEU A 469 -0.32 -6.29 -15.39
CA LEU A 469 0.37 -5.08 -15.82
C LEU A 469 0.46 -4.97 -17.35
N GLY A 470 0.23 -6.06 -18.08
CA GLY A 470 0.40 -6.13 -19.52
C GLY A 470 1.85 -5.87 -19.91
N VAL A 471 2.81 -6.38 -19.13
CA VAL A 471 4.26 -6.20 -19.36
C VAL A 471 5.03 -7.49 -19.62
N THR A 472 4.38 -8.66 -19.52
CA THR A 472 5.00 -9.99 -19.72
C THR A 472 5.77 -10.13 -21.04
N GLN A 473 5.39 -9.38 -22.07
CA GLN A 473 6.08 -9.36 -23.36
C GLN A 473 7.48 -8.73 -23.32
N HIS A 474 7.87 -8.10 -22.21
CA HIS A 474 9.10 -7.31 -22.10
C HIS A 474 10.17 -8.03 -21.28
N ASN A 475 10.87 -9.00 -21.90
CA ASN A 475 12.03 -9.68 -21.33
C ASN A 475 11.82 -10.25 -19.90
N HIS A 476 10.65 -10.84 -19.64
CA HIS A 476 10.29 -11.43 -18.34
C HIS A 476 11.30 -12.47 -17.85
N ILE A 477 11.73 -12.33 -16.60
CA ILE A 477 12.59 -13.29 -15.90
C ILE A 477 11.77 -13.91 -14.76
N ASP A 478 11.51 -15.20 -14.90
CA ASP A 478 10.88 -16.00 -13.85
C ASP A 478 11.93 -16.41 -12.80
N LEU A 479 11.51 -16.47 -11.54
CA LEU A 479 12.33 -16.92 -10.43
C LEU A 479 11.77 -18.23 -9.89
N ASP A 480 12.47 -19.33 -10.18
CA ASP A 480 12.12 -20.68 -9.73
C ASP A 480 12.64 -21.00 -8.32
N LYS A 481 12.96 -19.97 -7.53
CA LYS A 481 13.56 -20.06 -6.21
C LYS A 481 12.78 -19.25 -5.17
N SER A 482 12.80 -19.75 -3.93
CA SER A 482 12.24 -19.05 -2.79
C SER A 482 13.25 -18.09 -2.17
N LEU A 483 12.78 -16.90 -1.83
CA LEU A 483 13.51 -15.88 -1.07
C LEU A 483 13.03 -15.78 0.38
N ALA A 484 12.19 -16.72 0.83
CA ALA A 484 11.73 -16.80 2.21
C ALA A 484 12.92 -16.94 3.17
N GLY A 485 12.96 -16.09 4.20
CA GLY A 485 14.01 -16.04 5.21
C GLY A 485 15.31 -15.35 4.78
N ILE A 486 15.46 -14.93 3.52
CA ILE A 486 16.66 -14.22 3.03
C ILE A 486 16.46 -12.70 3.22
N LYS A 487 17.43 -12.00 3.82
CA LYS A 487 17.38 -10.54 3.98
C LYS A 487 17.86 -9.82 2.73
N LEU A 488 17.49 -8.53 2.58
CA LEU A 488 17.90 -7.72 1.43
C LEU A 488 19.43 -7.58 1.33
N ASP A 489 20.11 -7.37 2.45
CA ASP A 489 21.58 -7.32 2.48
C ASP A 489 22.23 -8.64 2.06
N ASP A 490 21.62 -9.78 2.44
CA ASP A 490 22.11 -11.10 2.03
C ASP A 490 21.97 -11.28 0.51
N ILE A 491 20.87 -10.81 -0.07
CA ILE A 491 20.66 -10.79 -1.54
C ILE A 491 21.78 -9.96 -2.20
N ILE A 492 22.06 -8.74 -1.73
CA ILE A 492 23.13 -7.90 -2.26
C ILE A 492 24.47 -8.64 -2.22
N ASN A 493 24.82 -9.21 -1.06
CA ASN A 493 26.10 -9.90 -0.87
C ASN A 493 26.22 -11.14 -1.78
N MET A 494 25.16 -11.93 -1.89
CA MET A 494 25.14 -13.10 -2.77
C MET A 494 25.38 -12.69 -4.23
N VAL A 495 24.71 -11.65 -4.71
CA VAL A 495 24.89 -11.15 -6.07
C VAL A 495 26.29 -10.57 -6.26
N GLN A 496 26.78 -9.72 -5.36
CA GLN A 496 28.13 -9.15 -5.47
C GLN A 496 29.21 -10.25 -5.54
N SER A 497 29.07 -11.31 -4.75
CA SER A 497 30.02 -12.44 -4.73
C SER A 497 30.06 -13.19 -6.06
N ASP A 498 28.93 -13.30 -6.76
CA ASP A 498 28.83 -13.93 -8.07
C ASP A 498 29.63 -13.14 -9.11
N PHE A 499 29.44 -11.82 -9.12
CA PHE A 499 30.13 -10.93 -10.03
C PHE A 499 31.65 -10.81 -9.71
N GLN A 500 32.11 -11.14 -8.51
CA GLN A 500 33.54 -11.12 -8.17
C GLN A 500 34.33 -12.37 -8.59
N LYS A 501 33.64 -13.45 -8.98
CA LYS A 501 34.26 -14.65 -9.57
C LYS A 501 34.63 -14.39 -11.03
#